data_AF-A0A0S8CPH9-F1
#
_entry.id   AF-A0A0S8CPH9-F1
#
_cell.length_a   1.000
_cell.length_b   1.000
_cell.length_c   1.000
_cell.angle_alpha   90.00
_cell.angle_beta   90.00
_cell.angle_gamma   90.00
#
_symmetry.space_group_name_H-M   'P 1'
#
loop_
_entity.id
_entity.type
_entity.pdbx_description
1 polymer ?
#
loop_
_entity_poly.entity_id
_entity_poly.type
_entity_poly.pdbx_seq_one_letter_code
_entity_poly.pdbx_strand_id
1 'polypeptide(L)'
;MSERDDNVVKLDDAEKAGLNEFLSILDEQNFSPKPLLLSDRIHRTLEGQIVVPVSIKGMAPSLSLALLMGHKSEQVYKQTACRVILAQCPEEDRDHGMYVWGGRNWQALL
;
A
#
# COMPACT_ATOMS: atom_id res chain seq x y z
N MET A 1 18.07 22.91 -17.11
CA MET A 1 18.30 21.58 -16.51
C MET A 1 17.24 21.45 -15.42
N SER A 2 16.20 20.66 -15.63
CA SER A 2 15.05 20.62 -14.71
C SER A 2 15.43 19.93 -13.42
N GLU A 3 15.47 20.69 -12.34
CA GLU A 3 15.27 20.20 -10.98
C GLU A 3 13.94 19.42 -10.96
N ARG A 4 14.02 18.09 -10.95
CA ARG A 4 12.93 17.19 -10.55
C ARG A 4 13.37 16.51 -9.26
N ASP A 5 13.55 17.32 -8.22
CA ASP A 5 13.57 16.86 -6.84
C ASP A 5 12.12 16.93 -6.33
N ASP A 6 11.26 16.01 -6.79
CA ASP A 6 9.84 16.02 -6.42
C ASP A 6 9.46 14.71 -5.72
N ASN A 7 9.39 14.80 -4.39
CA ASN A 7 8.66 13.91 -3.47
C ASN A 7 9.17 12.48 -3.24
N VAL A 8 10.48 12.28 -3.05
CA VAL A 8 10.93 11.07 -2.32
C VAL A 8 10.58 11.28 -0.84
N VAL A 9 9.52 10.62 -0.37
CA VAL A 9 9.15 10.60 1.04
C VAL A 9 10.36 10.14 1.86
N LYS A 10 10.93 11.05 2.66
CA LYS A 10 12.04 10.72 3.57
C LYS A 10 11.50 9.88 4.72
N LEU A 11 11.57 8.56 4.55
CA LEU A 11 11.33 7.59 5.61
C LEU A 11 12.47 7.60 6.63
N ASP A 12 12.16 7.54 7.92
CA ASP A 12 13.15 7.23 8.94
C ASP A 12 13.53 5.74 8.87
N ASP A 13 14.52 5.32 9.67
CA ASP A 13 15.05 3.97 9.57
C ASP A 13 14.08 2.89 10.08
N ALA A 14 13.22 3.22 11.06
CA ALA A 14 12.19 2.31 11.54
C ALA A 14 11.09 2.14 10.49
N GLU A 15 10.72 3.23 9.82
CA GLU A 15 9.73 3.24 8.75
C GLU A 15 10.22 2.49 7.51
N LYS A 16 11.49 2.66 7.12
CA LYS A 16 12.11 1.85 6.05
C LYS A 16 12.10 0.37 6.40
N ALA A 17 12.46 0.02 7.64
CA ALA A 17 12.45 -1.37 8.08
C ALA A 17 11.04 -1.98 8.01
N GLY A 18 10.04 -1.28 8.54
CA GLY A 18 8.64 -1.72 8.48
C GLY A 18 8.09 -1.79 7.05
N LEU A 19 8.42 -0.82 6.20
CA LEU A 19 8.04 -0.87 4.78
C LEU A 19 8.69 -2.06 4.07
N ASN A 20 9.98 -2.29 4.27
CA ASN A 20 10.68 -3.42 3.65
C ASN A 20 10.11 -4.77 4.10
N GLU A 21 9.81 -4.92 5.39
CA GLU A 21 9.16 -6.12 5.93
C GLU A 21 7.77 -6.33 5.29
N PHE A 22 6.97 -5.26 5.22
CA PHE A 22 5.65 -5.31 4.60
C PHE A 22 5.71 -5.71 3.11
N LEU A 23 6.68 -5.15 2.37
CA LEU A 23 6.90 -5.46 0.95
C LEU A 23 7.37 -6.91 0.74
N SER A 24 8.24 -7.43 1.61
CA SER A 24 8.64 -8.85 1.59
C SER A 24 7.43 -9.76 1.78
N ILE A 25 6.60 -9.46 2.79
CA ILE A 25 5.37 -10.23 3.04
C ILE A 25 4.46 -10.22 1.82
N LEU A 26 4.24 -9.04 1.20
CA LEU A 26 3.42 -8.90 0.00
C LEU A 26 3.97 -9.74 -1.16
N ASP A 27 5.28 -9.73 -1.36
CA ASP A 27 5.95 -10.46 -2.46
C ASP A 27 5.86 -11.98 -2.29
N GLU A 28 5.93 -12.46 -1.03
CA GLU A 28 5.79 -13.86 -0.63
C GLU A 28 4.35 -14.39 -0.76
N GLN A 29 3.34 -13.51 -0.86
CA GLN A 29 1.96 -13.96 -1.00
C GLN A 29 1.68 -14.50 -2.40
N ASN A 30 1.22 -15.75 -2.46
CA ASN A 30 0.79 -16.42 -3.69
C ASN A 30 -0.62 -15.99 -4.12
N PHE A 31 -0.84 -14.69 -4.36
CA PHE A 31 -2.06 -14.22 -5.01
C PHE A 31 -2.00 -14.44 -6.52
N SER A 32 -3.13 -14.86 -7.09
CA SER A 32 -3.31 -14.98 -8.53
C SER A 32 -4.54 -14.20 -8.97
N PRO A 33 -4.40 -13.16 -9.80
CA PRO A 33 -3.14 -12.58 -10.29
C PRO A 33 -2.37 -11.87 -9.16
N LYS A 34 -1.04 -11.86 -9.26
CA LYS A 34 -0.18 -11.19 -8.28
C LYS A 34 -0.38 -9.67 -8.37
N PRO A 35 -0.62 -8.96 -7.26
CA PRO A 35 -0.69 -7.50 -7.27
C PRO A 35 0.65 -6.91 -7.70
N LEU A 36 0.61 -5.87 -8.53
CA LEU A 36 1.81 -5.17 -9.00
C LEU A 36 2.06 -3.93 -8.14
N LEU A 37 3.23 -3.84 -7.52
CA LEU A 37 3.61 -2.69 -6.70
C LEU A 37 3.80 -1.44 -7.57
N LEU A 38 3.15 -0.33 -7.18
CA LEU A 38 3.32 0.99 -7.78
C LEU A 38 4.28 1.82 -6.91
N SER A 39 5.57 1.48 -6.95
CA SER A 39 6.58 1.98 -6.01
C SER A 39 6.78 3.50 -6.07
N ASP A 40 6.57 4.11 -7.22
CA ASP A 40 6.61 5.54 -7.49
C ASP A 40 5.45 6.31 -6.82
N ARG A 41 4.42 5.61 -6.36
CA ARG A 41 3.23 6.18 -5.71
C ARG A 41 3.18 5.95 -4.20
N ILE A 42 4.21 5.31 -3.63
CA ILE A 42 4.32 5.13 -2.17
C ILE A 42 4.49 6.50 -1.50
N HIS A 43 3.65 6.80 -0.52
CA HIS A 43 3.70 8.09 0.17
C HIS A 43 3.30 7.98 1.64
N ARG A 44 3.52 9.04 2.42
CA ARG A 44 3.10 9.14 3.82
C ARG A 44 1.93 10.10 3.98
N THR A 45 0.90 9.69 4.73
CA THR A 45 -0.22 10.55 5.11
C THR A 45 0.19 11.54 6.21
N LEU A 46 -0.62 12.59 6.43
CA LEU A 46 -0.41 13.54 7.54
C LEU A 46 -0.47 12.85 8.92
N GLU A 47 -1.15 11.71 9.01
CA GLU A 47 -1.28 10.90 10.22
C GLU A 47 -0.10 9.93 10.43
N GLY A 48 0.90 9.98 9.54
CA GLY A 48 2.11 9.16 9.63
C GLY A 48 1.95 7.74 9.08
N GLN A 49 0.90 7.44 8.32
CA GLN A 49 0.74 6.13 7.68
C GLN A 49 1.46 6.09 6.34
N ILE A 50 2.17 5.00 6.05
CA ILE A 50 2.78 4.74 4.75
C ILE A 50 1.76 4.03 3.87
N VAL A 51 1.32 4.68 2.80
CA VAL A 51 0.43 4.11 1.79
C VAL A 51 1.26 3.36 0.76
N VAL A 52 0.96 2.08 0.58
CA VAL A 52 1.58 1.20 -0.40
C VAL A 52 0.54 0.86 -1.49
N PRO A 53 0.55 1.57 -2.62
CA PRO A 53 -0.37 1.31 -3.71
C PRO A 53 0.07 0.11 -4.55
N VAL A 54 -0.91 -0.73 -4.90
CA VAL A 54 -0.74 -1.86 -5.81
C VAL A 54 -1.79 -1.83 -6.90
N SER A 55 -1.40 -2.17 -8.12
CA SER A 55 -2.32 -2.49 -9.22
C SER A 55 -2.85 -3.91 -9.04
N ILE A 56 -4.16 -4.08 -9.23
CA ILE A 56 -4.82 -5.39 -9.21
C ILE A 56 -5.63 -5.57 -10.49
N LYS A 57 -5.76 -6.80 -10.99
CA LYS A 57 -6.62 -7.06 -12.14
C LYS A 57 -8.10 -6.96 -11.78
N GLY A 58 -8.89 -6.51 -12.76
CA GLY A 58 -10.34 -6.43 -12.70
C GLY A 58 -10.86 -5.03 -12.37
N MET A 59 -12.19 -4.93 -12.20
CA MET A 59 -12.89 -3.65 -12.01
C MET A 59 -13.07 -3.24 -10.54
N ALA A 60 -12.70 -4.09 -9.57
CA ALA A 60 -12.99 -3.86 -8.16
C ALA A 60 -11.84 -4.31 -7.24
N PRO A 61 -11.67 -3.65 -6.07
CA PRO A 61 -10.66 -4.02 -5.08
C PRO A 61 -10.88 -5.42 -4.50
N SER A 62 -9.79 -6.13 -4.23
CA SER A 62 -9.79 -7.49 -3.67
C SER A 62 -9.89 -7.47 -2.15
N LEU A 63 -11.04 -7.90 -1.63
CA LEU A 63 -11.27 -7.98 -0.18
C LEU A 63 -10.33 -8.97 0.50
N SER A 64 -10.10 -10.14 -0.10
CA SER A 64 -9.19 -11.16 0.46
C SER A 64 -7.77 -10.64 0.63
N LEU A 65 -7.27 -9.90 -0.37
CA LEU A 65 -5.95 -9.27 -0.29
C LEU A 65 -5.91 -8.18 0.79
N ALA A 66 -6.95 -7.35 0.89
CA ALA A 66 -7.01 -6.30 1.91
C ALA A 66 -7.07 -6.85 3.33
N LEU A 67 -7.86 -7.90 3.58
CA LEU A 67 -7.96 -8.51 4.90
C LEU A 67 -6.63 -9.16 5.32
N LEU A 68 -5.99 -9.88 4.40
CA LEU A 68 -4.68 -10.48 4.67
C LEU A 68 -3.63 -9.40 4.95
N MET A 69 -3.50 -8.43 4.06
CA MET A 69 -2.47 -7.40 4.21
C MET A 69 -2.77 -6.45 5.39
N GLY A 70 -4.04 -6.25 5.73
CA GLY A 70 -4.45 -5.59 6.97
C GLY A 70 -3.92 -6.32 8.20
N HIS A 71 -4.14 -7.64 8.29
CA HIS A 71 -3.59 -8.45 9.38
C HIS A 71 -2.05 -8.41 9.43
N LYS A 72 -1.39 -8.48 8.27
CA LYS A 72 0.08 -8.42 8.19
C LYS A 72 0.63 -7.05 8.56
N SER A 73 -0.03 -5.96 8.15
CA SER A 73 0.35 -4.60 8.55
C SER A 73 0.30 -4.40 10.05
N GLU A 74 -0.67 -5.02 10.74
CA GLU A 74 -0.77 -4.96 12.20
C GLU A 74 0.40 -5.70 12.87
N GLN A 75 0.84 -6.82 12.29
CA GLN A 75 2.03 -7.55 12.76
C GLN A 75 3.29 -6.70 12.62
N VAL A 76 3.49 -6.05 11.46
CA VAL A 76 4.61 -5.14 11.20
C VAL A 76 4.58 -3.97 12.18
N TYR A 77 3.42 -3.36 12.40
CA TYR A 77 3.27 -2.23 13.33
C TYR A 77 3.68 -2.61 14.76
N LYS A 78 3.31 -3.81 15.24
CA LYS A 78 3.70 -4.27 16.58
C LYS A 78 5.21 -4.43 16.76
N GLN A 79 5.95 -4.67 15.67
CA GLN A 79 7.40 -4.89 15.72
C GLN A 79 8.19 -3.59 15.49
N THR A 80 7.69 -2.72 14.63
CA THR A 80 8.45 -1.58 14.09
C THR A 80 7.88 -0.22 14.47
N ALA A 81 6.68 -0.18 15.06
CA ALA A 81 5.86 1.02 15.22
C ALA A 81 5.52 1.74 13.90
N CYS A 82 5.84 1.15 12.74
CA CYS A 82 5.54 1.68 11.42
C CYS A 82 4.12 1.28 10.98
N ARG A 83 3.28 2.26 10.63
CA ARG A 83 1.92 2.01 10.13
C ARG A 83 1.95 1.98 8.62
N VAL A 84 1.79 0.80 8.04
CA VAL A 84 1.72 0.60 6.58
C VAL A 84 0.30 0.22 6.19
N ILE A 85 -0.24 0.79 5.12
CA ILE A 85 -1.56 0.47 4.61
C ILE A 85 -1.50 0.14 3.11
N LEU A 86 -2.18 -0.93 2.71
CA LEU A 86 -2.28 -1.31 1.30
C LEU A 86 -3.41 -0.51 0.63
N ALA A 87 -3.09 0.22 -0.44
CA ALA A 87 -4.08 0.80 -1.34
C ALA A 87 -4.15 -0.03 -2.63
N GLN A 88 -5.36 -0.36 -3.07
CA GLN A 88 -5.57 -1.15 -4.28
C GLN A 88 -6.08 -0.27 -5.41
N CYS A 89 -5.49 -0.43 -6.59
CA CYS A 89 -5.84 0.29 -7.82
C CYS A 89 -6.32 -0.74 -8.85
N PRO A 90 -7.64 -0.94 -9.03
CA PRO A 90 -8.13 -1.85 -10.05
C PRO A 90 -7.76 -1.35 -11.46
N GLU A 91 -7.16 -2.22 -12.28
CA GLU A 91 -6.66 -1.88 -13.62
C GLU A 91 -7.75 -1.38 -14.57
N GLU A 92 -8.96 -1.91 -14.43
CA GLU A 92 -10.10 -1.59 -15.29
C GLU A 92 -11.00 -0.49 -14.70
N ASP A 93 -10.64 0.07 -13.53
CA ASP A 93 -11.33 1.23 -12.98
C ASP A 93 -10.97 2.48 -13.79
N ARG A 94 -11.99 3.04 -14.46
CA ARG A 94 -11.86 4.21 -15.36
C ARG A 94 -11.47 5.48 -14.61
N ASP A 95 -11.77 5.55 -13.32
CA ASP A 95 -11.44 6.69 -12.48
C ASP A 95 -10.06 6.52 -11.81
N HIS A 96 -9.37 5.39 -12.07
CA HIS A 96 -8.07 5.03 -11.50
C HIS A 96 -7.98 5.25 -9.98
N GLY A 97 -9.09 4.97 -9.27
CA GLY A 97 -9.21 5.19 -7.85
C GLY A 97 -8.23 4.34 -7.04
N MET A 98 -7.71 4.92 -5.97
CA MET A 98 -7.00 4.17 -4.93
C MET A 98 -7.99 3.82 -3.82
N TYR A 99 -8.10 2.54 -3.48
CA TYR A 99 -9.04 2.07 -2.47
C TYR A 99 -8.32 1.44 -1.29
N VAL A 100 -8.67 1.87 -0.07
CA VAL A 100 -8.22 1.26 1.18
C VAL A 100 -9.41 0.62 1.88
N TRP A 101 -9.17 -0.53 2.51
CA TRP A 101 -10.19 -1.20 3.32
C TRP A 101 -10.26 -0.57 4.71
N GLY A 102 -11.36 0.13 5.00
CA GLY A 102 -11.62 0.76 6.31
C GLY A 102 -12.18 -0.19 7.37
N GLY A 103 -12.00 -1.50 7.23
CA GLY A 103 -12.51 -2.51 8.16
C GLY A 103 -13.98 -2.91 7.96
N ARG A 104 -14.81 -2.02 7.41
CA ARG A 104 -16.24 -2.29 7.12
C ARG A 104 -16.64 -2.00 5.66
N ASN A 105 -15.99 -1.03 5.04
CA ASN A 105 -16.23 -0.61 3.68
C ASN A 105 -14.93 -0.16 3.01
N TRP A 106 -14.94 -0.12 1.68
CA TRP A 106 -13.89 0.52 0.91
C TRP A 106 -13.98 2.05 1.05
N GLN A 107 -12.82 2.67 1.15
CA GLN A 107 -12.63 4.12 1.20
C GLN A 107 -11.75 4.52 0.01
N ALA A 108 -12.20 5.48 -0.79
CA ALA A 108 -11.39 6.05 -1.84
C ALA A 108 -10.38 7.04 -1.24
N LEU A 109 -9.10 6.85 -1.56
CA LEU A 109 -8.04 7.84 -1.39
C LEU A 109 -8.04 8.72 -2.65
N LEU A 110 -8.37 10.00 -2.49
CA LEU A 110 -8.28 11.03 -3.53
C LEU A 110 -6.81 11.36 -3.84
#